data_AF-A0AAW1NVV7-F1
#
_entry.id   AF-A0AAW1NVV7-F1
#
_cell.length_a   1.000
_cell.length_b   1.000
_cell.length_c   1.000
_cell.angle_alpha   90.00
_cell.angle_beta   90.00
_cell.angle_gamma   90.00
#
_symmetry.space_group_name_H-M   'P 1'
#
loop_
_entity.id
_entity.type
_entity.pdbx_description
1 polymer ?
#
loop_
_entity_poly.entity_id
_entity_poly.type
_entity_poly.pdbx_seq_one_letter_code
_entity_poly.pdbx_strand_id
1 'polypeptide(L)'
;MQAYILLEKALDERNATQTLLDGREKYRETYGHYADMDARHIWSQAGDARAALAPFRANKTVGLENYRWILYGDDDTVWFPENVLRLVNGLDHNMAFLLSDHMWFPEWKGRKDIFVHASRRAPRCLPCNYSDPLEDTGVGEQINAFRASKACPCTLDALCKGAPNPHIINSWDCRFSKFRPAWWYFVHGGAGAILSAGLMRRSTYVEIENKIWNQQWYASGDSAFTDAVWDKMRVLPTDPGPGYFREHLRLFDPGFKGHPQAKGGAQDTDTEDWGNDPPGLADRFELALKGQADAEMLEQLDWVVTSHIRSRYIGGDLNMEDVRAMAAIDPLLNGTAEALQPAAYVHIQMANLSARYVAQRTSKQQ
;
A
#
# COMPACT_ATOMS: atom_id res chain seq x y z
N MET A 1 -5.45 4.09 -17.55
CA MET A 1 -4.33 4.08 -16.60
C MET A 1 -3.04 4.16 -17.41
N GLN A 2 -2.00 4.82 -16.90
CA GLN A 2 -0.65 4.80 -17.46
C GLN A 2 0.26 4.24 -16.38
N ALA A 3 1.16 3.32 -16.73
CA ALA A 3 2.10 2.72 -15.78
C ALA A 3 3.50 3.30 -15.99
N TYR A 4 4.20 3.56 -14.89
CA TYR A 4 5.61 3.95 -14.90
C TYR A 4 6.41 2.99 -14.03
N ILE A 5 7.39 2.31 -14.62
CA ILE A 5 8.22 1.30 -13.96
C ILE A 5 9.66 1.82 -13.90
N LEU A 6 10.28 1.80 -12.71
CA LEU A 6 11.66 2.23 -12.51
C LEU A 6 12.59 1.04 -12.33
N LEU A 7 13.45 0.80 -13.32
CA LEU A 7 14.30 -0.39 -13.39
C LEU A 7 15.73 -0.13 -12.95
N GLU A 8 16.40 -1.19 -12.49
CA GLU A 8 17.84 -1.19 -12.16
C GLU A 8 18.68 -0.90 -13.40
N LYS A 9 18.28 -1.39 -14.57
CA LYS A 9 18.98 -1.24 -15.84
C LYS A 9 18.05 -0.62 -16.87
N ALA A 10 18.59 0.23 -17.73
CA ALA A 10 17.83 0.77 -18.84
C ALA A 10 17.39 -0.38 -19.76
N LEU A 11 16.10 -0.39 -20.11
CA LEU A 11 15.63 -1.26 -21.18
C LEU A 11 16.10 -0.68 -22.52
N ASP A 12 16.84 -1.49 -23.25
CA ASP A 12 17.17 -1.25 -24.65
C ASP A 12 16.79 -2.49 -25.48
N GLU A 13 16.77 -2.34 -26.80
CA GLU A 13 16.42 -3.44 -27.72
C GLU A 13 17.33 -4.66 -27.57
N ARG A 14 18.49 -4.52 -26.91
CA ARG A 14 19.45 -5.61 -26.71
C ARG A 14 19.17 -6.41 -25.44
N ASN A 15 18.42 -5.86 -24.50
CA ASN A 15 18.17 -6.49 -23.20
C ASN A 15 16.68 -6.65 -22.84
N ALA A 16 15.77 -6.07 -23.63
CA ALA A 16 14.33 -6.25 -23.50
C ALA A 16 13.84 -7.43 -24.35
N THR A 17 12.94 -8.25 -23.82
CA THR A 17 12.23 -9.25 -24.64
C THR A 17 11.24 -8.54 -25.56
N GLN A 18 10.98 -9.12 -26.75
CA GLN A 18 9.97 -8.56 -27.67
C GLN A 18 8.61 -8.43 -26.98
N THR A 19 8.23 -9.41 -26.14
CA THR A 19 7.00 -9.36 -25.34
C THR A 19 6.91 -8.12 -24.47
N LEU A 20 8.02 -7.72 -23.83
CA LEU A 20 8.04 -6.55 -22.97
C LEU A 20 7.98 -5.25 -23.79
N LEU A 21 8.62 -5.23 -24.97
CA LEU A 21 8.52 -4.11 -25.91
C LEU A 21 7.10 -3.94 -26.46
N ASP A 22 6.45 -5.04 -26.85
CA ASP A 22 5.07 -5.05 -27.34
C ASP A 22 4.08 -4.64 -26.24
N GLY A 23 4.32 -5.10 -25.01
CA GLY A 23 3.55 -4.72 -23.83
C GLY A 23 3.59 -3.22 -23.56
N ARG A 24 4.74 -2.58 -23.79
CA ARG A 24 4.92 -1.14 -23.56
C ARG A 24 3.91 -0.30 -24.32
N GLU A 25 3.74 -0.54 -25.61
CA GLU A 25 2.79 0.20 -26.44
C GLU A 25 1.35 -0.20 -26.10
N LYS A 26 1.10 -1.51 -26.02
CA LYS A 26 -0.24 -2.07 -25.75
C LYS A 26 -0.84 -1.58 -24.44
N TYR A 27 -0.05 -1.53 -23.38
CA TYR A 27 -0.49 -1.19 -22.01
C TYR A 27 -0.09 0.23 -21.58
N ARG A 28 0.48 1.04 -22.50
CA ARG A 28 0.93 2.41 -22.25
C ARG A 28 1.89 2.49 -21.07
N GLU A 29 2.87 1.60 -21.05
CA GLU A 29 3.89 1.55 -20.00
C GLU A 29 5.06 2.47 -20.36
N THR A 30 5.63 3.09 -19.35
CA THR A 30 6.84 3.90 -19.48
C THR A 30 7.89 3.34 -18.54
N TYR A 31 9.06 3.04 -19.08
CA TYR A 31 10.16 2.47 -18.32
C TYR A 31 11.24 3.52 -18.10
N GLY A 32 11.56 3.77 -16.85
CA GLY A 32 12.72 4.56 -16.43
C GLY A 32 13.85 3.68 -15.94
N HIS A 33 15.03 4.28 -15.81
CA HIS A 33 16.18 3.63 -15.21
C HIS A 33 16.81 4.50 -14.14
N TYR A 34 17.08 3.91 -12.99
CA TYR A 34 17.86 4.54 -11.93
C TYR A 34 18.78 3.50 -11.30
N ALA A 35 20.09 3.66 -11.51
CA ALA A 35 21.07 2.75 -10.96
C ALA A 35 21.02 2.77 -9.43
N ASP A 36 21.16 1.60 -8.81
CA ASP A 36 21.36 1.55 -7.37
C ASP A 36 22.66 2.25 -6.99
N MET A 37 22.63 2.85 -5.81
CA MET A 37 23.80 3.49 -5.26
C MET A 37 24.75 2.44 -4.70
N ASP A 38 26.05 2.59 -4.95
CA ASP A 38 27.09 1.68 -4.44
C ASP A 38 27.26 1.75 -2.90
N ALA A 39 26.46 2.57 -2.23
CA ALA A 39 26.47 2.79 -0.79
C ALA A 39 25.67 1.69 -0.05
N ARG A 40 26.25 0.48 0.02
CA ARG A 40 25.77 -0.66 0.84
C ARG A 40 25.56 -0.35 2.34
N HIS A 41 25.96 0.83 2.80
CA HIS A 41 25.85 1.28 4.19
C HIS A 41 24.61 2.15 4.46
N ILE A 42 23.92 2.63 3.42
CA ILE A 42 22.80 3.57 3.52
C ILE A 42 21.47 2.89 3.18
N TRP A 43 21.51 1.78 2.45
CA TRP A 43 20.32 1.08 1.95
C TRP A 43 20.19 -0.29 2.58
N SER A 44 18.95 -0.69 2.86
CA SER A 44 18.67 -2.01 3.36
C SER A 44 18.84 -3.10 2.33
N GLN A 45 18.49 -2.77 1.09
CA GLN A 45 18.42 -3.68 -0.04
C GLN A 45 18.75 -2.95 -1.33
N ALA A 46 19.20 -3.71 -2.34
CA ALA A 46 19.23 -3.22 -3.70
C ALA A 46 17.80 -2.82 -4.13
N GLY A 47 17.66 -1.71 -4.84
CA GLY A 47 16.37 -1.17 -5.27
C GLY A 47 15.71 -0.18 -4.33
N ASP A 48 16.16 -0.04 -3.08
CA ASP A 48 15.53 0.88 -2.12
C ASP A 48 15.49 2.33 -2.64
N ALA A 49 16.60 2.81 -3.20
CA ALA A 49 16.65 4.15 -3.80
C ALA A 49 15.67 4.29 -4.97
N ARG A 50 15.48 3.23 -5.76
CA ARG A 50 14.50 3.22 -6.86
C ARG A 50 13.07 3.25 -6.32
N ALA A 51 12.76 2.41 -5.35
CA ALA A 51 11.45 2.40 -4.69
C ALA A 51 11.13 3.79 -4.13
N ALA A 52 12.11 4.46 -3.52
CA ALA A 52 11.94 5.80 -2.99
C ALA A 52 11.69 6.87 -4.06
N LEU A 53 12.35 6.76 -5.22
CA LEU A 53 12.32 7.78 -6.29
C LEU A 53 11.26 7.57 -7.36
N ALA A 54 10.74 6.34 -7.49
CA ALA A 54 9.77 5.95 -8.51
C ALA A 54 8.61 6.95 -8.68
N PRO A 55 7.87 7.35 -7.64
CA PRO A 55 6.74 8.26 -7.82
C PRO A 55 7.15 9.66 -8.30
N PHE A 56 8.29 10.18 -7.85
CA PHE A 56 8.78 11.51 -8.25
C PHE A 56 9.28 11.50 -9.69
N ARG A 57 9.90 10.40 -10.12
CA ARG A 57 10.35 10.25 -11.49
C ARG A 57 9.19 10.01 -12.46
N ALA A 58 8.17 9.26 -12.03
CA ALA A 58 6.91 9.14 -12.74
C ALA A 58 6.28 10.53 -12.94
N ASN A 59 6.18 11.34 -11.88
CA ASN A 59 5.70 12.72 -11.97
C ASN A 59 6.51 13.59 -12.95
N LYS A 60 7.85 13.54 -12.88
CA LYS A 60 8.73 14.28 -13.81
C LYS A 60 8.50 13.88 -15.27
N THR A 61 8.21 12.60 -15.51
CA THR A 61 8.07 12.04 -16.87
C THR A 61 6.68 12.28 -17.45
N VAL A 62 5.63 12.05 -16.65
CA VAL A 62 4.23 12.19 -17.08
C VAL A 62 3.79 13.64 -17.05
N GLY A 63 4.24 14.43 -16.07
CA GLY A 63 3.86 15.83 -15.88
C GLY A 63 2.58 16.00 -15.07
N LEU A 64 2.56 16.99 -14.18
CA LEU A 64 1.49 17.27 -13.20
C LEU A 64 0.10 17.52 -13.81
N GLU A 65 0.04 17.97 -15.06
CA GLU A 65 -1.23 18.27 -15.75
C GLU A 65 -1.89 17.02 -16.37
N ASN A 66 -1.18 15.89 -16.40
CA ASN A 66 -1.62 14.68 -17.10
C ASN A 66 -2.17 13.59 -16.17
N TYR A 67 -2.23 13.83 -14.86
CA TYR A 67 -2.79 12.89 -13.89
C TYR A 67 -3.41 13.60 -12.68
N ARG A 68 -4.27 12.88 -11.96
CA ARG A 68 -4.84 13.33 -10.67
C ARG A 68 -4.26 12.59 -9.49
N TRP A 69 -3.98 11.30 -9.67
CA TRP A 69 -3.51 10.38 -8.65
C TRP A 69 -2.38 9.52 -9.21
N ILE A 70 -1.37 9.21 -8.38
CA ILE A 70 -0.36 8.18 -8.63
C ILE A 70 -0.64 7.02 -7.67
N LEU A 71 -0.65 5.81 -8.21
CA LEU A 71 -0.67 4.57 -7.43
C LEU A 71 0.79 4.13 -7.26
N TYR A 72 1.30 4.15 -6.04
CA TYR A 72 2.67 3.78 -5.70
C TYR A 72 2.66 2.42 -5.00
N GLY A 73 3.36 1.43 -5.54
CA GLY A 73 3.52 0.11 -4.96
C GLY A 73 4.70 -0.63 -5.58
N ASP A 74 5.02 -1.80 -5.04
CA ASP A 74 6.03 -2.71 -5.57
C ASP A 74 5.53 -3.42 -6.84
N ASP A 75 6.43 -4.10 -7.55
CA ASP A 75 6.12 -4.88 -8.75
C ASP A 75 5.26 -6.13 -8.45
N ASP A 76 5.12 -6.49 -7.18
CA ASP A 76 4.24 -7.54 -6.68
C ASP A 76 3.01 -7.00 -5.91
N THR A 77 2.65 -5.73 -6.10
CA THR A 77 1.40 -5.15 -5.59
C THR A 77 0.25 -5.30 -6.59
N VAL A 78 -0.86 -5.93 -6.19
CA VAL A 78 -2.12 -5.92 -6.96
C VAL A 78 -2.93 -4.69 -6.58
N TRP A 79 -3.44 -3.97 -7.57
CA TRP A 79 -4.38 -2.87 -7.38
C TRP A 79 -5.79 -3.29 -7.81
N PHE A 80 -6.80 -2.79 -7.11
CA PHE A 80 -8.22 -2.94 -7.45
C PHE A 80 -8.78 -1.59 -7.94
N PRO A 81 -8.70 -1.26 -9.25
CA PRO A 81 -8.90 0.10 -9.75
C PRO A 81 -10.29 0.68 -9.48
N GLU A 82 -11.34 -0.14 -9.48
CA GLU A 82 -12.70 0.29 -9.18
C GLU A 82 -12.84 0.77 -7.74
N ASN A 83 -12.17 0.07 -6.81
CA ASN A 83 -12.14 0.44 -5.39
C ASN A 83 -11.23 1.66 -5.15
N VAL A 84 -10.11 1.77 -5.87
CA VAL A 84 -9.30 3.00 -5.92
C VAL A 84 -10.15 4.19 -6.35
N LEU A 85 -10.90 4.06 -7.45
CA LEU A 85 -11.76 5.13 -7.96
C LEU A 85 -12.83 5.50 -6.94
N ARG A 86 -13.50 4.51 -6.34
CA ARG A 86 -14.47 4.73 -5.26
C ARG A 86 -13.88 5.52 -4.10
N LEU A 87 -12.69 5.14 -3.66
CA LEU A 87 -11.98 5.82 -2.56
C LEU A 87 -11.68 7.28 -2.91
N VAL A 88 -11.11 7.54 -4.09
CA VAL A 88 -10.64 8.89 -4.44
C VAL A 88 -11.70 9.81 -5.04
N ASN A 89 -12.88 9.29 -5.43
CA ASN A 89 -13.92 10.06 -6.10
C ASN A 89 -14.43 11.26 -5.28
N GLY A 90 -14.40 11.15 -3.95
CA GLY A 90 -14.81 12.23 -3.04
C GLY A 90 -13.67 13.17 -2.61
N LEU A 91 -12.43 12.92 -3.04
CA LEU A 91 -11.26 13.64 -2.56
C LEU A 91 -10.79 14.68 -3.58
N ASP A 92 -10.41 15.87 -3.10
CA ASP A 92 -9.79 16.88 -3.95
C ASP A 92 -8.32 16.51 -4.23
N HIS A 93 -8.05 16.06 -5.45
CA HIS A 93 -6.70 15.73 -5.94
C HIS A 93 -5.72 16.91 -5.93
N ASN A 94 -6.17 18.15 -5.72
CA ASN A 94 -5.30 19.32 -5.55
C ASN A 94 -4.82 19.50 -4.11
N MET A 95 -5.43 18.81 -3.15
CA MET A 95 -4.94 18.73 -1.78
C MET A 95 -3.78 17.75 -1.69
N ALA A 96 -2.85 17.99 -0.77
CA ALA A 96 -1.65 17.17 -0.63
C ALA A 96 -1.91 15.93 0.24
N PHE A 97 -2.43 14.89 -0.41
CA PHE A 97 -2.66 13.57 0.17
C PHE A 97 -1.54 12.57 -0.16
N LEU A 98 -1.12 11.86 0.89
CA LEU A 98 -0.43 10.57 0.89
C LEU A 98 -1.38 9.57 1.57
N LEU A 99 -2.17 8.82 0.81
CA LEU A 99 -3.21 7.93 1.34
C LEU A 99 -2.67 6.51 1.55
N SER A 100 -2.78 6.01 2.78
CA SER A 100 -2.59 4.59 3.13
C SER A 100 -3.09 4.35 4.56
N ASP A 101 -3.69 3.19 4.83
CA ASP A 101 -3.93 2.72 6.21
C ASP A 101 -2.86 1.70 6.67
N HIS A 102 -1.89 1.38 5.81
CA HIS A 102 -0.88 0.34 6.03
C HIS A 102 0.49 0.93 6.39
N MET A 103 0.61 1.30 7.65
CA MET A 103 1.76 2.00 8.22
C MET A 103 2.63 1.07 9.07
N TRP A 104 3.95 1.14 8.86
CA TRP A 104 4.93 0.68 9.84
C TRP A 104 4.93 1.60 11.05
N PHE A 105 4.87 1.03 12.25
CA PHE A 105 4.92 1.78 13.51
C PHE A 105 5.41 0.89 14.68
N PRO A 106 6.26 1.37 15.60
CA PRO A 106 6.65 0.62 16.76
C PRO A 106 5.49 0.51 17.76
N GLU A 107 5.22 -0.70 18.22
CA GLU A 107 4.32 -0.96 19.33
C GLU A 107 5.10 -1.54 20.52
N TRP A 108 4.78 -1.02 21.70
CA TRP A 108 5.35 -1.51 22.94
C TRP A 108 4.67 -2.81 23.37
N LYS A 109 5.35 -3.96 23.21
CA LYS A 109 4.96 -5.25 23.80
C LYS A 109 5.83 -5.56 25.02
N GLY A 110 5.57 -4.84 26.12
CA GLY A 110 6.10 -5.16 27.45
C GLY A 110 7.55 -4.72 27.71
N ARG A 111 8.54 -5.33 27.06
CA ARG A 111 9.99 -5.02 27.28
C ARG A 111 10.75 -4.64 26.01
N LYS A 112 10.11 -4.73 24.84
CA LYS A 112 10.75 -4.47 23.55
C LYS A 112 9.76 -3.77 22.61
N ASP A 113 10.25 -2.78 21.90
CA ASP A 113 9.54 -2.22 20.75
C ASP A 113 9.56 -3.23 19.61
N ILE A 114 8.37 -3.59 19.13
CA ILE A 114 8.21 -4.38 17.92
C ILE A 114 7.69 -3.46 16.82
N PHE A 115 8.34 -3.49 15.66
CA PHE A 115 7.85 -2.76 14.51
C PHE A 115 6.70 -3.55 13.91
N VAL A 116 5.53 -2.92 13.81
CA VAL A 116 4.32 -3.55 13.33
C VAL A 116 3.76 -2.81 12.13
N HIS A 117 3.15 -3.55 11.21
CA HIS A 117 2.34 -3.04 10.12
C HIS A 117 1.17 -4.00 9.87
N ALA A 118 0.05 -3.56 9.32
CA ALA A 118 -0.43 -2.20 9.54
C ALA A 118 -0.68 -1.97 11.05
N SER A 119 -0.10 -0.91 11.62
CA SER A 119 -0.38 -0.52 12.99
C SER A 119 -1.63 0.37 13.06
N ARG A 120 -2.63 -0.03 13.86
CA ARG A 120 -3.78 0.84 14.18
C ARG A 120 -3.40 2.00 15.12
N ARG A 121 -2.26 1.88 15.78
CA ARG A 121 -1.69 2.87 16.70
C ARG A 121 -0.82 3.91 16.00
N ALA A 122 -0.54 3.72 14.71
CA ALA A 122 0.20 4.67 13.90
C ALA A 122 -0.52 6.04 13.88
N PRO A 123 0.17 7.15 14.18
CA PRO A 123 -0.38 8.49 14.03
C PRO A 123 -0.82 8.75 12.59
N ARG A 124 -2.02 9.27 12.37
CA ARG A 124 -2.55 9.58 11.03
C ARG A 124 -3.67 10.59 11.11
N CYS A 125 -3.91 11.30 10.02
CA CYS A 125 -5.07 12.16 9.88
C CYS A 125 -6.15 11.45 9.06
N LEU A 126 -7.40 11.89 9.24
CA LEU A 126 -8.49 11.57 8.32
C LEU A 126 -8.56 12.60 7.20
N PRO A 127 -9.09 12.25 6.01
CA PRO A 127 -9.27 13.20 4.93
C PRO A 127 -10.24 14.31 5.36
N CYS A 128 -10.11 15.49 4.76
CA CYS A 128 -11.13 16.52 4.96
C CYS A 128 -12.49 16.07 4.47
N ASN A 129 -13.52 16.53 5.17
CA ASN A 129 -14.91 16.19 4.88
C ASN A 129 -15.20 14.68 4.94
N TYR A 130 -14.29 13.87 5.48
CA TYR A 130 -14.60 12.50 5.85
C TYR A 130 -15.52 12.51 7.07
N SER A 131 -16.62 11.79 6.93
CA SER A 131 -17.62 11.58 7.98
C SER A 131 -18.00 10.11 7.96
N ASP A 132 -17.50 9.37 8.94
CA ASP A 132 -17.93 7.99 9.15
C ASP A 132 -19.14 7.98 10.08
N PRO A 133 -20.21 7.23 9.77
CA PRO A 133 -21.32 7.03 10.71
C PRO A 133 -20.88 6.47 12.08
N LEU A 134 -19.74 5.78 12.14
CA LEU A 134 -19.18 5.23 13.37
C LEU A 134 -18.28 6.20 14.14
N GLU A 135 -17.97 7.37 13.60
CA GLU A 135 -17.06 8.33 14.24
C GLU A 135 -17.54 8.77 15.63
N ASP A 136 -18.83 9.08 15.75
CA ASP A 136 -19.44 9.56 17.00
C ASP A 136 -19.84 8.42 17.97
N THR A 137 -19.59 7.15 17.61
CA THR A 137 -19.99 5.99 18.42
C THR A 137 -18.97 5.62 19.50
N GLY A 138 -17.80 6.26 19.50
CA GLY A 138 -16.71 5.93 20.42
C GLY A 138 -15.94 4.65 20.10
N VAL A 139 -16.28 3.94 19.01
CA VAL A 139 -15.60 2.70 18.57
C VAL A 139 -14.09 2.90 18.42
N GLY A 140 -13.64 4.06 17.94
CA GLY A 140 -12.22 4.37 17.81
C GLY A 140 -11.41 4.29 19.12
N GLU A 141 -12.03 4.62 20.26
CA GLU A 141 -11.39 4.51 21.58
C GLU A 141 -11.34 3.05 22.05
N GLN A 142 -12.34 2.24 21.70
CA GLN A 142 -12.44 0.83 22.10
C GLN A 142 -11.35 -0.04 21.46
N ILE A 143 -10.95 0.29 20.23
CA ILE A 143 -9.96 -0.49 19.47
C ILE A 143 -8.50 -0.06 19.71
N ASN A 144 -8.24 0.77 20.73
CA ASN A 144 -6.91 1.33 21.05
C ASN A 144 -6.22 2.00 19.85
N ALA A 145 -6.98 2.59 18.93
CA ALA A 145 -6.42 3.27 17.77
C ALA A 145 -5.90 4.67 18.13
N PHE A 146 -4.96 5.19 17.33
CA PHE A 146 -4.57 6.59 17.43
C PHE A 146 -5.75 7.48 17.03
N ARG A 147 -6.19 8.42 17.89
CA ARG A 147 -7.27 9.36 17.60
C ARG A 147 -6.93 10.29 16.44
N ALA A 148 -7.27 9.87 15.23
CA ALA A 148 -6.96 10.60 14.01
C ALA A 148 -7.68 11.96 13.97
N SER A 149 -6.93 13.04 13.72
CA SER A 149 -7.51 14.36 13.52
C SER A 149 -8.02 14.51 12.09
N LYS A 150 -9.15 15.20 11.90
CA LYS A 150 -9.57 15.64 10.57
C LYS A 150 -8.67 16.78 10.12
N ALA A 151 -7.75 16.49 9.22
CA ALA A 151 -6.83 17.50 8.72
C ALA A 151 -6.30 17.16 7.33
N CYS A 152 -6.50 18.09 6.39
CA CYS A 152 -5.92 18.03 5.07
C CYS A 152 -5.17 19.34 4.75
N PRO A 153 -3.90 19.27 4.32
CA PRO A 153 -3.08 18.07 4.33
C PRO A 153 -2.83 17.58 5.77
N CYS A 154 -2.52 16.30 5.91
CA CYS A 154 -2.03 15.80 7.19
C CYS A 154 -0.64 16.37 7.45
N THR A 155 -0.56 17.35 8.34
CA THR A 155 0.70 17.99 8.74
C THR A 155 1.10 17.52 10.12
N LEU A 156 2.34 17.83 10.51
CA LEU A 156 2.77 17.61 11.88
C LEU A 156 1.82 18.24 12.90
N ASP A 157 1.59 19.55 12.74
CA ASP A 157 0.79 20.33 13.68
C ASP A 157 -0.63 19.78 13.80
N ALA A 158 -1.17 19.25 12.70
CA ALA A 158 -2.45 18.57 12.69
C ALA A 158 -2.45 17.26 13.48
N LEU A 159 -1.44 16.40 13.30
CA LEU A 159 -1.30 15.18 14.12
C LEU A 159 -1.14 15.51 15.60
N CYS A 160 -0.34 16.52 15.90
CA CYS A 160 -0.07 16.98 17.26
C CYS A 160 -1.32 17.45 18.00
N LYS A 161 -2.25 18.10 17.30
CA LYS A 161 -3.55 18.50 17.86
C LYS A 161 -4.44 17.30 18.20
N GLY A 162 -4.30 16.18 17.49
CA GLY A 162 -5.06 14.94 17.72
C GLY A 162 -4.52 14.05 18.84
N ALA A 163 -3.40 14.42 19.49
CA ALA A 163 -2.56 13.50 20.24
C ALA A 163 -2.54 13.69 21.78
N PRO A 164 -3.66 13.66 22.53
CA PRO A 164 -3.58 13.28 23.93
C PRO A 164 -3.43 11.75 24.03
N ASN A 165 -2.41 11.16 23.37
CA ASN A 165 -2.09 9.73 23.51
C ASN A 165 -0.72 9.57 24.18
N PRO A 166 -0.67 9.56 25.53
CA PRO A 166 0.58 9.63 26.30
C PRO A 166 1.50 8.42 26.09
N HIS A 167 1.01 7.34 25.47
CA HIS A 167 1.77 6.11 25.26
C HIS A 167 2.30 5.92 23.83
N ILE A 168 1.87 6.74 22.87
CA ILE A 168 2.25 6.63 21.45
C ILE A 168 3.12 7.83 21.07
N ILE A 169 2.73 9.01 21.54
CA ILE A 169 3.40 10.28 21.34
C ILE A 169 3.61 10.85 22.73
N ASN A 170 4.66 10.40 23.43
CA ASN A 170 4.94 10.91 24.76
C ASN A 170 5.62 12.29 24.65
N SER A 171 4.86 13.31 24.24
CA SER A 171 5.37 14.68 24.22
C SER A 171 4.24 15.70 24.13
N TRP A 172 4.09 16.50 25.19
CA TRP A 172 3.26 17.70 25.26
C TRP A 172 3.65 18.79 24.22
N ASP A 173 4.61 18.50 23.34
CA ASP A 173 5.18 19.41 22.35
C ASP A 173 5.55 18.74 21.02
N CYS A 174 5.10 17.50 20.78
CA CYS A 174 5.43 16.74 19.58
C CYS A 174 6.94 16.59 19.28
N ARG A 175 7.84 16.73 20.26
CA ARG A 175 9.30 16.69 20.01
C ARG A 175 9.80 15.42 19.35
N PHE A 176 9.12 14.28 19.51
CA PHE A 176 9.45 13.03 18.80
C PHE A 176 9.50 13.19 17.27
N SER A 177 8.64 14.06 16.71
CA SER A 177 8.62 14.39 15.28
C SER A 177 9.82 15.20 14.77
N LYS A 178 10.62 15.78 15.67
CA LYS A 178 11.91 16.41 15.30
C LYS A 178 12.94 15.35 14.88
N PHE A 179 12.75 14.10 15.30
CA PHE A 179 13.55 12.95 14.87
C PHE A 179 12.82 12.21 13.74
N ARG A 180 13.26 12.48 12.50
CA ARG A 180 12.99 11.75 11.23
C ARG A 180 11.92 10.65 11.35
N PRO A 181 10.65 10.94 11.03
CA PRO A 181 9.54 10.00 11.18
C PRO A 181 9.80 8.63 10.55
N ALA A 182 10.51 8.61 9.43
CA ALA A 182 10.84 7.40 8.68
C ALA A 182 11.60 6.31 9.46
N TRP A 183 12.20 6.61 10.62
CA TRP A 183 12.82 5.59 11.46
C TRP A 183 11.83 4.67 12.17
N TRP A 184 10.61 5.16 12.38
CA TRP A 184 9.60 4.51 13.20
C TRP A 184 8.20 4.65 12.63
N TYR A 185 8.03 5.33 11.50
CA TYR A 185 6.73 5.64 10.94
C TYR A 185 6.83 5.92 9.44
N PHE A 186 6.38 4.97 8.63
CA PHE A 186 6.39 5.08 7.16
C PHE A 186 5.37 4.17 6.49
N VAL A 187 4.92 4.56 5.30
CA VAL A 187 4.00 3.74 4.50
C VAL A 187 4.71 2.46 4.08
N HIS A 188 4.02 1.32 4.11
CA HIS A 188 4.60 0.07 3.63
C HIS A 188 4.59 0.05 2.09
N GLY A 189 5.78 0.04 1.47
CA GLY A 189 5.94 0.12 0.00
C GLY A 189 5.11 -0.93 -0.76
N GLY A 190 5.23 -2.20 -0.39
CA GLY A 190 4.50 -3.30 -1.03
C GLY A 190 2.99 -3.36 -0.76
N ALA A 191 2.50 -2.70 0.29
CA ALA A 191 1.05 -2.56 0.50
C ALA A 191 0.50 -1.43 -0.37
N GLY A 192 1.37 -0.49 -0.75
CA GLY A 192 1.07 0.62 -1.62
C GLY A 192 0.54 1.86 -0.91
N ALA A 193 0.54 2.96 -1.66
CA ALA A 193 -0.03 4.24 -1.27
C ALA A 193 -0.58 4.98 -2.50
N ILE A 194 -1.55 5.87 -2.28
CA ILE A 194 -2.09 6.76 -3.31
C ILE A 194 -1.61 8.18 -3.07
N LEU A 195 -1.05 8.80 -4.10
CA LEU A 195 -0.46 10.13 -4.05
C LEU A 195 -1.29 11.09 -4.91
N SER A 196 -1.71 12.20 -4.34
CA SER A 196 -2.40 13.27 -5.07
C SER A 196 -1.45 14.10 -5.95
N ALA A 197 -1.96 14.68 -7.04
CA ALA A 197 -1.24 15.71 -7.80
C ALA A 197 -0.87 16.91 -6.91
N GLY A 198 -1.74 17.29 -5.97
CA GLY A 198 -1.50 18.32 -4.97
C GLY A 198 -0.26 18.08 -4.11
N LEU A 199 0.00 16.83 -3.73
CA LEU A 199 1.22 16.44 -3.02
C LEU A 199 2.45 16.66 -3.89
N MET A 200 2.39 16.19 -5.14
CA MET A 200 3.52 16.22 -6.08
C MET A 200 3.90 17.64 -6.53
N ARG A 201 3.03 18.64 -6.34
CA ARG A 201 3.34 20.07 -6.56
C ARG A 201 4.23 20.68 -5.47
N ARG A 202 4.38 20.03 -4.31
CA ARG A 202 5.07 20.61 -3.15
C ARG A 202 6.59 20.56 -3.21
N SER A 203 7.16 19.75 -4.09
CA SER A 203 8.61 19.65 -4.27
C SER A 203 8.93 19.30 -5.71
N THR A 204 10.09 19.72 -6.17
CA THR A 204 10.66 19.27 -7.44
C THR A 204 11.32 17.89 -7.32
N TYR A 205 11.45 17.19 -8.45
CA TYR A 205 12.22 15.95 -8.51
C TYR A 205 13.65 16.12 -7.98
N VAL A 206 14.32 17.23 -8.34
CA VAL A 206 15.72 17.49 -7.95
C VAL A 206 15.87 17.65 -6.45
N GLU A 207 14.95 18.33 -5.77
CA GLU A 207 14.98 18.47 -4.31
C GLU A 207 14.81 17.14 -3.59
N ILE A 208 13.94 16.26 -4.11
CA ILE A 208 13.70 14.93 -3.56
C ILE A 208 14.88 14.01 -3.83
N GLU A 209 15.39 13.99 -5.06
CA GLU A 209 16.58 13.23 -5.42
C GLU A 209 17.78 13.63 -4.55
N ASN A 210 18.02 14.93 -4.38
CA ASN A 210 19.08 15.43 -3.50
C ASN A 210 18.85 15.02 -2.03
N LYS A 211 17.61 15.00 -1.54
CA LYS A 211 17.29 14.56 -0.18
C LYS A 211 17.61 13.08 0.04
N ILE A 212 17.21 12.24 -0.91
CA ILE A 212 17.44 10.79 -0.87
C ILE A 212 18.93 10.48 -1.03
N TRP A 213 19.66 11.19 -1.91
CA TRP A 213 21.10 11.03 -2.08
C TRP A 213 21.93 11.45 -0.87
N ASN A 214 21.57 12.55 -0.24
CA ASN A 214 22.30 13.08 0.91
C ASN A 214 21.84 12.47 2.24
N GLN A 215 21.11 11.36 2.18
CA GLN A 215 20.69 10.64 3.36
C GLN A 215 21.91 9.98 4.04
N GLN A 216 22.05 10.21 5.35
CA GLN A 216 23.21 9.73 6.14
C GLN A 216 22.87 8.53 7.04
N TRP A 217 21.83 7.78 6.74
CA TRP A 217 21.33 6.72 7.62
C TRP A 217 20.69 5.59 6.82
N TYR A 218 20.74 4.40 7.42
CA TYR A 218 20.24 3.15 6.86
C TYR A 218 18.72 3.13 6.76
N ALA A 219 18.17 3.07 5.54
CA ALA A 219 16.73 3.01 5.31
C ALA A 219 16.34 1.97 4.27
N SER A 220 15.11 1.45 4.39
CA SER A 220 14.38 0.87 3.27
C SER A 220 13.89 1.96 2.31
N GLY A 221 13.50 1.57 1.09
CA GLY A 221 13.02 2.51 0.08
C GLY A 221 11.76 3.28 0.49
N ASP A 222 10.80 2.60 1.12
CA ASP A 222 9.53 3.18 1.59
C ASP A 222 9.70 4.10 2.81
N SER A 223 10.67 3.78 3.67
CA SER A 223 11.15 4.65 4.75
C SER A 223 11.79 5.92 4.19
N ALA A 224 12.75 5.82 3.26
CA ALA A 224 13.38 6.98 2.61
C ALA A 224 12.38 7.83 1.81
N PHE A 225 11.43 7.19 1.12
CA PHE A 225 10.29 7.86 0.47
C PHE A 225 9.53 8.73 1.46
N THR A 226 9.12 8.14 2.59
CA THR A 226 8.33 8.86 3.59
C THR A 226 9.14 10.01 4.22
N ASP A 227 10.44 9.81 4.49
CA ASP A 227 11.31 10.89 4.99
C ASP A 227 11.40 12.06 4.01
N ALA A 228 11.50 11.77 2.71
CA ALA A 228 11.57 12.80 1.68
C ALA A 228 10.25 13.59 1.56
N VAL A 229 9.10 12.89 1.57
CA VAL A 229 7.77 13.53 1.59
C VAL A 229 7.61 14.41 2.83
N TRP A 230 8.00 13.91 4.00
CA TRP A 230 7.96 14.67 5.24
C TRP A 230 8.84 15.92 5.19
N ASP A 231 10.12 15.76 4.83
CA ASP A 231 11.13 16.83 4.87
C ASP A 231 10.83 17.94 3.86
N LYS A 232 10.49 17.55 2.63
CA LYS A 232 10.32 18.49 1.51
C LYS A 232 8.89 18.95 1.32
N MET A 233 7.90 18.10 1.59
CA MET A 233 6.50 18.40 1.33
C MET A 233 5.72 18.76 2.59
N ARG A 234 6.27 18.49 3.78
CA ARG A 234 5.61 18.73 5.08
C ARG A 234 4.24 18.04 5.18
N VAL A 235 4.14 16.85 4.60
CA VAL A 235 2.95 16.01 4.61
C VAL A 235 3.28 14.68 5.28
N LEU A 236 2.31 14.14 5.99
CA LEU A 236 2.32 12.82 6.59
C LEU A 236 1.18 11.97 6.01
N PRO A 237 1.26 10.64 6.16
CA PRO A 237 0.20 9.71 5.77
C PRO A 237 -1.18 10.09 6.34
N THR A 238 -2.16 9.97 5.47
CA THR A 238 -3.58 10.17 5.74
C THR A 238 -4.27 8.82 5.60
N ASP A 239 -4.96 8.39 6.65
CA ASP A 239 -5.83 7.22 6.58
C ASP A 239 -6.98 7.54 5.62
N PRO A 240 -7.34 6.65 4.68
CA PRO A 240 -8.47 6.87 3.78
C PRO A 240 -9.81 7.07 4.51
N GLY A 241 -9.97 6.57 5.74
CA GLY A 241 -11.15 6.79 6.58
C GLY A 241 -12.00 5.54 6.83
N PRO A 242 -12.49 4.82 5.79
CA PRO A 242 -13.40 3.68 5.98
C PRO A 242 -12.87 2.57 6.89
N GLY A 243 -11.57 2.30 6.85
CA GLY A 243 -10.91 1.31 7.70
C GLY A 243 -10.68 1.77 9.14
N TYR A 244 -10.77 3.08 9.39
CA TYR A 244 -10.39 3.64 10.68
C TYR A 244 -11.41 3.28 11.78
N PHE A 245 -12.71 3.43 11.50
CA PHE A 245 -13.77 3.13 12.47
C PHE A 245 -14.39 1.73 12.35
N ARG A 246 -13.97 0.95 11.35
CA ARG A 246 -14.46 -0.41 11.08
C ARG A 246 -13.33 -1.41 11.26
N GLU A 247 -13.47 -2.30 12.23
CA GLU A 247 -12.36 -3.19 12.61
C GLU A 247 -12.01 -4.22 11.52
N HIS A 248 -13.00 -4.64 10.73
CA HIS A 248 -12.82 -5.61 9.65
C HIS A 248 -12.25 -5.01 8.37
N LEU A 249 -12.29 -3.68 8.23
CA LEU A 249 -11.81 -3.01 7.02
C LEU A 249 -10.35 -2.61 7.15
N ARG A 250 -9.56 -3.14 6.22
CA ARG A 250 -8.22 -2.66 5.87
C ARG A 250 -8.18 -2.54 4.36
N LEU A 251 -7.84 -1.36 3.87
CA LEU A 251 -7.91 -1.02 2.46
C LEU A 251 -6.63 -1.43 1.76
N PHE A 252 -5.47 -1.15 2.36
CA PHE A 252 -4.18 -1.49 1.77
C PHE A 252 -3.65 -2.76 2.41
N ASP A 253 -3.42 -3.78 1.57
CA ASP A 253 -2.90 -5.08 1.98
C ASP A 253 -3.61 -5.70 3.20
N PRO A 254 -4.92 -6.01 3.08
CA PRO A 254 -5.66 -6.59 4.17
C PRO A 254 -5.03 -7.91 4.62
N GLY A 255 -4.60 -7.94 5.88
CA GLY A 255 -4.39 -9.18 6.63
C GLY A 255 -5.64 -9.43 7.44
N PHE A 256 -6.06 -10.69 7.54
CA PHE A 256 -7.34 -10.99 8.16
C PHE A 256 -7.23 -11.33 9.64
N LYS A 257 -8.10 -10.73 10.45
CA LYS A 257 -8.34 -11.16 11.83
C LYS A 257 -9.37 -12.28 11.81
N GLY A 258 -8.98 -13.50 12.16
CA GLY A 258 -9.93 -14.49 12.69
C GLY A 258 -9.89 -15.90 12.12
N HIS A 259 -10.10 -16.83 13.04
CA HIS A 259 -10.30 -18.25 12.89
C HIS A 259 -11.62 -18.59 12.16
N PRO A 260 -11.69 -19.65 11.33
CA PRO A 260 -10.69 -20.71 11.17
C PRO A 260 -9.69 -20.45 10.02
N GLN A 261 -9.63 -19.23 9.48
CA GLN A 261 -8.87 -18.95 8.25
C GLN A 261 -7.58 -18.16 8.48
N ALA A 262 -7.33 -17.67 9.69
CA ALA A 262 -5.97 -17.48 10.16
C ALA A 262 -5.39 -18.82 10.64
N LYS A 263 -4.09 -19.07 10.45
CA LYS A 263 -3.36 -20.18 11.10
C LYS A 263 -3.38 -20.15 12.64
N GLY A 264 -4.20 -19.28 13.26
CA GLY A 264 -4.29 -19.00 14.68
C GLY A 264 -5.74 -18.97 15.18
N GLY A 265 -5.93 -19.43 16.44
CA GLY A 265 -7.18 -19.58 17.22
C GLY A 265 -8.19 -18.42 17.13
N ALA A 266 -9.46 -18.63 17.53
CA ALA A 266 -10.43 -17.51 17.69
C ALA A 266 -10.02 -16.48 18.76
N GLN A 267 -8.99 -16.81 19.56
CA GLN A 267 -8.34 -15.95 20.54
C GLN A 267 -7.09 -15.25 19.96
N ASP A 268 -6.73 -15.57 18.73
CA ASP A 268 -5.57 -15.02 18.02
C ASP A 268 -6.00 -13.73 17.29
N THR A 269 -6.37 -12.73 18.08
CA THR A 269 -6.63 -11.36 17.58
C THR A 269 -5.36 -10.67 17.09
N ASP A 270 -4.22 -11.29 17.39
CA ASP A 270 -2.86 -10.90 17.05
C ASP A 270 -2.32 -11.79 15.93
N THR A 271 -3.11 -12.07 14.88
CA THR A 271 -2.61 -12.78 13.70
C THR A 271 -1.30 -12.13 13.26
N GLU A 272 -0.19 -12.84 13.49
CA GLU A 272 1.19 -12.52 13.11
C GLU A 272 1.37 -12.48 11.59
N ASP A 273 0.32 -12.23 10.81
CA ASP A 273 0.43 -12.06 9.38
C ASP A 273 0.63 -10.59 9.00
N TRP A 274 0.48 -9.63 9.94
CA TRP A 274 0.91 -8.22 9.77
C TRP A 274 0.36 -7.52 8.50
N GLY A 275 -0.77 -7.98 7.95
CA GLY A 275 -1.14 -7.62 6.56
C GLY A 275 -0.31 -8.42 5.56
N ASN A 276 -0.95 -8.99 4.52
CA ASN A 276 -0.39 -9.89 3.48
C ASN A 276 -1.08 -11.28 3.41
N ASP A 277 -2.40 -11.32 3.18
CA ASP A 277 -3.15 -12.58 2.93
C ASP A 277 -3.71 -12.67 1.49
N PRO A 278 -2.85 -12.74 0.45
CA PRO A 278 -3.32 -12.82 -0.93
C PRO A 278 -4.18 -14.08 -1.23
N PRO A 279 -3.83 -15.30 -0.75
CA PRO A 279 -4.68 -16.47 -0.92
C PRO A 279 -6.05 -16.32 -0.26
N GLY A 280 -6.11 -15.86 0.99
CA GLY A 280 -7.39 -15.67 1.66
C GLY A 280 -8.23 -14.57 1.01
N LEU A 281 -7.61 -13.52 0.44
CA LEU A 281 -8.33 -12.55 -0.38
C LEU A 281 -8.90 -13.18 -1.65
N ALA A 282 -8.16 -14.05 -2.34
CA ALA A 282 -8.65 -14.80 -3.48
C ALA A 282 -9.83 -15.71 -3.10
N ASP A 283 -9.72 -16.45 -2.00
CA ASP A 283 -10.80 -17.30 -1.47
C ASP A 283 -12.07 -16.50 -1.19
N ARG A 284 -11.96 -15.29 -0.61
CA ARG A 284 -13.10 -14.40 -0.36
C ARG A 284 -13.78 -13.96 -1.64
N PHE A 285 -13.02 -13.59 -2.68
CA PHE A 285 -13.62 -13.31 -3.98
C PHE A 285 -14.37 -14.52 -4.54
N GLU A 286 -13.82 -15.73 -4.40
CA GLU A 286 -14.51 -16.94 -4.83
C GLU A 286 -15.80 -17.21 -4.06
N LEU A 287 -15.76 -17.09 -2.74
CA LEU A 287 -16.93 -17.25 -1.87
C LEU A 287 -18.01 -16.22 -2.23
N ALA A 288 -17.62 -14.95 -2.45
CA ALA A 288 -18.52 -13.90 -2.89
C ALA A 288 -19.16 -14.22 -4.25
N LEU A 289 -18.37 -14.68 -5.22
CA LEU A 289 -18.86 -15.10 -6.54
C LEU A 289 -19.84 -16.27 -6.47
N LYS A 290 -19.65 -17.18 -5.51
CA LYS A 290 -20.54 -18.32 -5.20
C LYS A 290 -21.78 -17.90 -4.40
N GLY A 291 -21.90 -16.63 -4.00
CA GLY A 291 -23.00 -16.13 -3.17
C GLY A 291 -22.92 -16.58 -1.71
N GLN A 292 -21.73 -16.92 -1.23
CA GLN A 292 -21.44 -17.44 0.11
C GLN A 292 -20.78 -16.41 1.04
N ALA A 293 -20.53 -15.18 0.55
CA ALA A 293 -19.99 -14.11 1.37
C ALA A 293 -21.07 -13.47 2.25
N ASP A 294 -20.72 -13.19 3.51
CA ASP A 294 -21.53 -12.38 4.41
C ASP A 294 -21.37 -10.87 4.11
N ALA A 295 -22.09 -10.03 4.85
CA ALA A 295 -22.08 -8.59 4.64
C ALA A 295 -20.71 -7.96 4.95
N GLU A 296 -19.98 -8.49 5.94
CA GLU A 296 -18.68 -7.99 6.37
C GLU A 296 -17.62 -8.24 5.29
N MET A 297 -17.58 -9.47 4.76
CA MET A 297 -16.71 -9.88 3.66
C MET A 297 -17.01 -9.07 2.40
N LEU A 298 -18.29 -8.91 2.05
CA LEU A 298 -18.67 -8.10 0.88
C LEU A 298 -18.24 -6.64 1.05
N GLU A 299 -18.40 -6.07 2.24
CA GLU A 299 -17.92 -4.72 2.53
C GLU A 299 -16.39 -4.62 2.40
N GLN A 300 -15.65 -5.61 2.89
CA GLN A 300 -14.21 -5.66 2.73
C GLN A 300 -13.78 -5.71 1.26
N LEU A 301 -14.36 -6.60 0.46
CA LEU A 301 -14.08 -6.70 -0.98
C LEU A 301 -14.49 -5.45 -1.75
N ASP A 302 -15.50 -4.73 -1.26
CA ASP A 302 -15.94 -3.44 -1.80
C ASP A 302 -14.99 -2.28 -1.45
N TRP A 303 -14.09 -2.44 -0.47
CA TRP A 303 -13.17 -1.39 -0.04
C TRP A 303 -11.69 -1.72 -0.24
N VAL A 304 -11.30 -2.98 -0.45
CA VAL A 304 -9.89 -3.36 -0.66
C VAL A 304 -9.29 -2.61 -1.86
N VAL A 305 -8.19 -1.92 -1.64
CA VAL A 305 -7.50 -1.07 -2.62
C VAL A 305 -6.31 -1.79 -3.23
N THR A 306 -5.57 -2.53 -2.40
CA THR A 306 -4.40 -3.30 -2.81
C THR A 306 -4.24 -4.61 -2.04
N SER A 307 -3.44 -5.51 -2.60
CA SER A 307 -2.87 -6.66 -1.89
C SER A 307 -1.40 -6.81 -2.27
N HIS A 308 -0.54 -7.01 -1.26
CA HIS A 308 0.87 -7.34 -1.47
C HIS A 308 1.01 -8.84 -1.66
N ILE A 309 1.67 -9.29 -2.72
CA ILE A 309 1.86 -10.71 -2.99
C ILE A 309 3.09 -11.29 -2.29
N ARG A 310 4.08 -10.45 -1.97
CA ARG A 310 5.36 -10.88 -1.39
C ARG A 310 6.00 -12.00 -2.22
N SER A 311 6.32 -11.67 -3.47
CA SER A 311 7.02 -12.54 -4.43
C SER A 311 8.23 -13.28 -3.84
N ARG A 312 8.89 -12.70 -2.83
CA ARG A 312 10.04 -13.26 -2.11
C ARG A 312 9.72 -14.40 -1.12
N TYR A 313 8.51 -14.44 -0.58
CA TYR A 313 8.07 -15.44 0.42
C TYR A 313 7.38 -16.62 -0.26
N ILE A 314 6.69 -16.34 -1.35
CA ILE A 314 6.08 -17.34 -2.23
C ILE A 314 7.09 -18.34 -2.80
N GLY A 315 8.35 -17.94 -2.98
CA GLY A 315 9.41 -18.86 -3.42
C GLY A 315 9.81 -19.94 -2.40
N GLY A 316 9.40 -19.81 -1.12
CA GLY A 316 9.70 -20.78 -0.07
C GLY A 316 8.48 -21.58 0.42
N ASP A 317 7.29 -20.97 0.44
CA ASP A 317 6.11 -21.53 1.14
C ASP A 317 4.95 -21.95 0.22
N LEU A 318 4.92 -21.56 -1.06
CA LEU A 318 3.96 -22.12 -2.01
C LEU A 318 4.56 -23.39 -2.61
N ASN A 319 4.01 -24.55 -2.22
CA ASN A 319 4.35 -25.80 -2.89
C ASN A 319 4.01 -25.62 -4.38
N MET A 320 4.98 -25.88 -5.26
CA MET A 320 4.76 -25.85 -6.70
C MET A 320 3.63 -26.82 -7.12
N GLU A 321 3.30 -27.82 -6.31
CA GLU A 321 2.11 -28.65 -6.50
C GLU A 321 0.80 -27.89 -6.30
N ASP A 322 0.71 -26.93 -5.36
CA ASP A 322 -0.49 -26.09 -5.19
C ASP A 322 -0.66 -25.16 -6.39
N VAL A 323 0.45 -24.54 -6.85
CA VAL A 323 0.47 -23.72 -8.07
C VAL A 323 0.07 -24.55 -9.29
N ARG A 324 0.55 -25.80 -9.40
CA ARG A 324 0.19 -26.74 -10.49
C ARG A 324 -1.26 -27.22 -10.38
N ALA A 325 -1.75 -27.52 -9.18
CA ALA A 325 -3.12 -27.95 -8.95
C ALA A 325 -4.12 -26.83 -9.28
N MET A 326 -3.76 -25.59 -8.98
CA MET A 326 -4.55 -24.41 -9.33
C MET A 326 -4.44 -24.05 -10.83
N ALA A 327 -3.27 -24.22 -11.46
CA ALA A 327 -3.10 -24.05 -12.90
C ALA A 327 -3.88 -25.09 -13.73
N ALA A 328 -4.12 -26.28 -13.19
CA ALA A 328 -4.93 -27.31 -13.84
C ALA A 328 -6.43 -26.94 -13.96
N ILE A 329 -6.89 -25.91 -13.23
CA ILE A 329 -8.29 -25.46 -13.22
C ILE A 329 -8.57 -24.42 -14.32
N ASP A 330 -7.55 -23.73 -14.85
CA ASP A 330 -7.71 -22.73 -15.91
C ASP A 330 -7.09 -23.19 -17.25
N PRO A 331 -7.92 -23.56 -18.25
CA PRO A 331 -7.46 -23.94 -19.58
C PRO A 331 -6.63 -22.86 -20.30
N LEU A 332 -6.74 -21.58 -19.93
CA LEU A 332 -5.95 -20.48 -20.51
C LEU A 332 -4.47 -20.52 -20.12
N LEU A 333 -4.10 -21.33 -19.12
CA LEU A 333 -2.74 -21.39 -18.57
C LEU A 333 -2.02 -22.72 -18.85
N ASN A 334 -2.64 -23.61 -19.62
CA ASN A 334 -2.24 -25.00 -19.77
C ASN A 334 -0.99 -25.26 -20.68
N GLY A 335 -0.05 -24.32 -20.72
CA GLY A 335 1.17 -24.42 -21.53
C GLY A 335 2.40 -23.62 -21.06
N THR A 336 2.31 -22.89 -19.94
CA THR A 336 3.40 -21.98 -19.49
C THR A 336 3.79 -22.15 -18.02
N ALA A 337 3.34 -23.24 -17.37
CA ALA A 337 3.49 -23.46 -15.93
C ALA A 337 4.95 -23.52 -15.42
N GLU A 338 5.94 -23.70 -16.30
CA GLU A 338 7.36 -23.66 -15.93
C GLU A 338 7.96 -22.25 -15.88
N ALA A 339 7.23 -21.21 -16.32
CA ALA A 339 7.77 -19.85 -16.46
C ALA A 339 7.00 -18.74 -15.72
N LEU A 340 5.79 -18.99 -15.21
CA LEU A 340 5.12 -18.02 -14.35
C LEU A 340 5.64 -18.17 -12.93
N GLN A 341 6.44 -17.20 -12.48
CA GLN A 341 6.73 -17.04 -11.06
C GLN A 341 5.38 -17.04 -10.30
N PRO A 342 5.21 -17.81 -9.21
CA PRO A 342 3.90 -17.95 -8.59
C PRO A 342 3.26 -16.61 -8.15
N ALA A 343 4.07 -15.56 -7.97
CA ALA A 343 3.58 -14.20 -7.81
C ALA A 343 2.75 -13.68 -9.01
N ALA A 344 3.22 -13.91 -10.24
CA ALA A 344 2.51 -13.53 -11.45
C ALA A 344 1.18 -14.30 -11.60
N TYR A 345 1.16 -15.58 -11.20
CA TYR A 345 -0.06 -16.37 -11.17
C TYR A 345 -1.09 -15.77 -10.22
N VAL A 346 -0.70 -15.49 -8.97
CA VAL A 346 -1.60 -14.92 -7.97
C VAL A 346 -2.04 -13.50 -8.37
N HIS A 347 -1.19 -12.70 -9.03
CA HIS A 347 -1.58 -11.41 -9.66
C HIS A 347 -2.74 -11.60 -10.64
N ILE A 348 -2.57 -12.51 -11.61
CA ILE A 348 -3.57 -12.78 -12.65
C ILE A 348 -4.86 -13.31 -12.02
N GLN A 349 -4.76 -14.24 -11.06
CA GLN A 349 -5.90 -14.82 -10.37
C GLN A 349 -6.69 -13.74 -9.62
N MET A 350 -6.03 -12.90 -8.82
CA MET A 350 -6.70 -11.81 -8.09
C MET A 350 -7.35 -10.80 -9.03
N ALA A 351 -6.67 -10.42 -10.12
CA ALA A 351 -7.24 -9.52 -11.12
C ALA A 351 -8.51 -10.10 -11.77
N ASN A 352 -8.47 -11.37 -12.17
CA ASN A 352 -9.61 -12.06 -12.77
C ASN A 352 -10.79 -12.21 -11.79
N LEU A 353 -10.50 -12.61 -10.55
CA LEU A 353 -11.51 -12.77 -9.52
C LEU A 353 -12.19 -11.43 -9.18
N SER A 354 -11.41 -10.36 -9.01
CA SER A 354 -11.93 -9.01 -8.79
C SER A 354 -12.82 -8.55 -9.95
N ALA A 355 -12.37 -8.69 -11.21
CA ALA A 355 -13.14 -8.27 -12.37
C ALA A 355 -14.49 -8.98 -12.46
N ARG A 356 -14.52 -10.30 -12.20
CA ARG A 356 -15.75 -11.09 -12.14
C ARG A 356 -16.66 -10.63 -11.00
N TYR A 357 -16.08 -10.36 -9.83
CA TYR A 357 -16.82 -9.89 -8.66
C TYR A 357 -17.51 -8.55 -8.95
N VAL A 358 -16.76 -7.57 -9.48
CA VAL A 358 -17.29 -6.26 -9.89
C VAL A 358 -18.43 -6.41 -10.91
N ALA A 359 -18.27 -7.26 -11.91
CA ALA A 359 -19.31 -7.51 -12.92
C ALA A 359 -20.59 -8.08 -12.28
N GLN A 360 -20.46 -9.05 -11.36
CA GLN A 360 -21.60 -9.63 -10.63
C GLN A 360 -22.28 -8.63 -9.69
N ARG A 361 -21.51 -7.73 -9.05
CA ARG A 361 -22.06 -6.69 -8.16
C ARG A 361 -22.83 -5.63 -8.95
N THR A 362 -22.31 -5.24 -10.11
CA THR A 362 -22.95 -4.24 -10.98
C THR A 362 -24.26 -4.76 -11.57
N SER A 363 -24.32 -6.04 -11.97
CA SER A 363 -25.55 -6.63 -12.53
C SER A 363 -26.68 -6.78 -11.52
N LYS A 364 -26.38 -6.90 -10.22
CA LYS A 364 -27.37 -6.97 -9.14
C LYS A 364 -27.95 -5.60 -8.75
N GLN A 365 -27.32 -4.51 -9.17
CA GLN A 365 -27.77 -3.13 -8.87
C GLN A 365 -28.68 -2.54 -9.95
N GLN A 366 -28.75 -3.18 -11.12
CA GLN A 366 -29.66 -2.85 -12.23
C GLN A 366 -30.94 -3.68 -12.10
#